data_AF-A0A660NKG7-F1
#
_entry.id   AF-A0A660NKG7-F1
#
_cell.length_a   1.000
_cell.length_b   1.000
_cell.length_c   1.000
_cell.angle_alpha   90.00
_cell.angle_beta   90.00
_cell.angle_gamma   90.00
#
_symmetry.space_group_name_H-M   'P 1'
#
loop_
_entity.id
_entity.type
_entity.pdbx_description
1 polymer ?
#
loop_
_entity_poly.entity_id
_entity_poly.type
_entity_poly.pdbx_seq_one_letter_code
_entity_poly.pdbx_strand_id
1 'polypeptide(L)'
;MAEQWHLENNANLKGYISMVRGEDLRVKPVWAQNLKGEGIRIAVLDDGLEVTHEDLAPNVVAGSHNFRKKPRDGVLGILLKEYETVGLEDYPVPCSVEDFHGTAVAGLIAARDGNGVGGAGVAPRASLVGYNILASILSSDTVDALTRGLDKNHIYNNSWGPDDSGLLYPPLYPAHLGYQMFNNALDKGLREGRKGQGVIYVFSGGNGGAHGDYSSLDATVSALGVVTVCASNAAGVRAPYSERGANLTVCAPTGGTNINDEKIAYLPLTVTTALNNGYTDEFAGTSASAPMVSGGIALMLQANAKLTWRDVPLILARTARKIDTAKGGWDEYRSPLGNGNTSYDVLHYSHSYGFGVANAEAAVSLARSWQSVGGSSSLKKCETLSEQVDQIVPEQDVIAARLDTRFP
;
A
#
# COMPACT_ATOMS: atom_id res chain seq x y z
N MET A 1 -8.92 22.83 -13.18
CA MET A 1 -8.69 21.42 -12.83
C MET A 1 -10.01 20.80 -12.39
N ALA A 2 -10.25 19.53 -12.66
CA ALA A 2 -11.42 18.81 -12.16
C ALA A 2 -11.38 18.69 -10.62
N GLU A 3 -12.54 18.63 -9.96
CA GLU A 3 -12.60 18.47 -8.50
C GLU A 3 -12.08 17.06 -8.09
N GLN A 4 -11.25 17.00 -7.05
CA GLN A 4 -10.72 15.75 -6.48
C GLN A 4 -11.78 15.00 -5.66
N TRP A 5 -12.70 14.33 -6.35
CA TRP A 5 -13.83 13.61 -5.72
C TRP A 5 -13.39 12.57 -4.69
N HIS A 6 -12.22 11.94 -4.86
CA HIS A 6 -11.67 10.96 -3.92
C HIS A 6 -11.33 11.56 -2.54
N LEU A 7 -11.15 12.89 -2.46
CA LEU A 7 -10.94 13.61 -1.20
C LEU A 7 -12.26 14.15 -0.63
N GLU A 8 -13.19 14.55 -1.50
CA GLU A 8 -14.52 15.05 -1.13
C GLU A 8 -15.52 14.81 -2.26
N ASN A 9 -16.42 13.84 -2.07
CA ASN A 9 -17.41 13.46 -3.07
C ASN A 9 -18.78 14.04 -2.70
N ASN A 10 -19.12 15.15 -3.34
CA ASN A 10 -20.39 15.85 -3.22
C ASN A 10 -21.43 15.42 -4.28
N ALA A 11 -21.10 14.43 -5.13
CA ALA A 11 -21.90 13.96 -6.27
C ALA A 11 -22.43 15.08 -7.20
N ASN A 12 -21.63 16.11 -7.47
CA ASN A 12 -22.04 17.23 -8.34
C ASN A 12 -21.10 17.46 -9.55
N LEU A 13 -20.11 16.60 -9.76
CA LEU A 13 -19.12 16.78 -10.83
C LEU A 13 -19.81 16.67 -12.19
N LYS A 14 -19.79 17.76 -12.96
CA LYS A 14 -20.49 17.87 -14.24
C LYS A 14 -20.02 16.79 -15.21
N GLY A 15 -20.96 16.05 -15.80
CA GLY A 15 -20.68 14.96 -16.74
C GLY A 15 -20.64 13.57 -16.09
N TYR A 16 -20.59 13.49 -14.76
CA TYR A 16 -20.54 12.22 -14.03
C TYR A 16 -21.81 12.01 -13.20
N ILE A 17 -22.78 11.32 -13.78
CA ILE A 17 -24.14 11.20 -13.21
C ILE A 17 -24.31 10.02 -12.25
N SER A 18 -23.34 9.11 -12.20
CA SER A 18 -23.42 7.86 -11.41
C SER A 18 -22.70 7.95 -10.06
N MET A 19 -22.24 9.13 -9.66
CA MET A 19 -21.52 9.34 -8.40
C MET A 19 -22.45 9.23 -7.19
N VAL A 20 -21.99 8.58 -6.13
CA VAL A 20 -22.68 8.49 -4.84
C VAL A 20 -21.98 9.39 -3.83
N ARG A 21 -22.74 10.32 -3.24
CA ARG A 21 -22.20 11.28 -2.26
C ARG A 21 -21.54 10.57 -1.09
N GLY A 22 -20.36 11.04 -0.72
CA GLY A 22 -19.62 10.52 0.43
C GLY A 22 -18.87 9.21 0.17
N GLU A 23 -18.84 8.75 -1.09
CA GLU A 23 -17.88 7.75 -1.57
C GLU A 23 -16.53 8.42 -1.84
N ASP A 24 -15.87 8.78 -0.73
CA ASP A 24 -14.56 9.41 -0.62
C ASP A 24 -13.82 8.89 0.63
N LEU A 25 -12.59 9.38 0.86
CA LEU A 25 -11.73 8.98 1.98
C LEU A 25 -12.02 9.69 3.31
N ARG A 26 -12.94 10.66 3.35
CA ARG A 26 -13.26 11.47 4.55
C ARG A 26 -12.04 12.21 5.14
N VAL A 27 -11.23 12.85 4.28
CA VAL A 27 -9.98 13.53 4.72
C VAL A 27 -10.19 14.96 5.23
N LYS A 28 -11.21 15.66 4.74
CA LYS A 28 -11.46 17.08 5.09
C LYS A 28 -11.63 17.31 6.60
N PRO A 29 -12.37 16.49 7.37
CA PRO A 29 -12.46 16.64 8.82
C PRO A 29 -11.11 16.47 9.55
N VAL A 30 -10.19 15.70 8.98
CA VAL A 30 -8.83 15.53 9.54
C VAL A 30 -7.99 16.78 9.29
N TRP A 31 -8.03 17.34 8.08
CA TRP A 31 -7.31 18.57 7.74
C TRP A 31 -7.80 19.78 8.55
N ALA A 32 -9.10 19.84 8.88
CA ALA A 32 -9.67 20.86 9.76
C ALA A 32 -9.08 20.82 11.19
N GLN A 33 -8.47 19.70 11.59
CA GLN A 33 -7.76 19.53 12.86
C GLN A 33 -6.26 19.85 12.75
N ASN A 34 -5.80 20.45 11.65
CA ASN A 34 -4.38 20.69 11.33
C ASN A 34 -3.52 19.43 11.28
N LEU A 35 -4.11 18.28 10.91
CA LEU A 35 -3.38 17.07 10.59
C LEU A 35 -3.32 16.93 9.07
N LYS A 36 -2.14 17.16 8.48
CA LYS A 36 -1.89 17.15 7.04
C LYS A 36 -0.66 16.33 6.64
N GLY A 37 -0.13 15.51 7.56
CA GLY A 37 1.00 14.61 7.34
C GLY A 37 2.35 15.16 7.81
N GLU A 38 2.41 16.33 8.44
CA GLU A 38 3.67 16.92 8.88
C GLU A 38 4.49 15.97 9.78
N GLY A 39 5.80 15.90 9.50
CA GLY A 39 6.74 15.05 10.24
C GLY A 39 6.73 13.58 9.81
N ILE A 40 5.82 13.17 8.92
CA ILE A 40 5.79 11.83 8.35
C ILE A 40 6.46 11.84 6.97
N ARG A 41 7.34 10.85 6.75
CA ARG A 41 8.11 10.69 5.51
C ARG A 41 7.72 9.40 4.80
N ILE A 42 7.44 9.49 3.52
CA ILE A 42 6.89 8.41 2.69
C ILE A 42 7.84 8.18 1.51
N ALA A 43 8.25 6.93 1.30
CA ALA A 43 9.03 6.51 0.16
C ALA A 43 8.10 6.00 -0.95
N VAL A 44 8.25 6.52 -2.16
CA VAL A 44 7.54 6.09 -3.36
C VAL A 44 8.47 5.20 -4.18
N LEU A 45 8.16 3.90 -4.22
CA LEU A 45 8.93 2.89 -4.96
C LEU A 45 8.21 2.65 -6.28
N ASP A 46 8.78 3.14 -7.38
CA ASP A 46 8.06 3.23 -8.66
C ASP A 46 9.02 3.37 -9.88
N ASP A 47 8.59 3.98 -10.98
CA ASP A 47 9.34 4.23 -12.23
C ASP A 47 10.16 5.54 -12.22
N GLY A 48 9.81 6.46 -11.33
CA GLY A 48 10.40 7.79 -11.25
C GLY A 48 9.67 8.71 -10.29
N LEU A 49 10.29 9.84 -9.96
CA LEU A 49 9.64 10.93 -9.26
C LEU A 49 10.13 12.25 -9.85
N GLU A 50 9.24 13.03 -10.45
CA GLU A 50 9.54 14.40 -10.87
C GLU A 50 9.68 15.29 -9.62
N VAL A 51 10.86 15.22 -8.98
CA VAL A 51 11.14 15.91 -7.71
C VAL A 51 11.08 17.43 -7.81
N THR A 52 11.09 17.97 -9.03
CA THR A 52 10.96 19.40 -9.33
C THR A 52 9.53 19.82 -9.64
N HIS A 53 8.56 18.89 -9.64
CA HIS A 53 7.16 19.19 -9.90
C HIS A 53 6.69 20.27 -8.92
N GLU A 54 6.08 21.36 -9.38
CA GLU A 54 5.72 22.52 -8.54
C GLU A 54 4.86 22.14 -7.32
N ASP A 55 4.00 21.14 -7.48
CA ASP A 55 3.11 20.61 -6.44
C ASP A 55 3.76 19.54 -5.54
N LEU A 56 4.96 19.05 -5.87
CA LEU A 56 5.68 18.02 -5.10
C LEU A 56 6.95 18.57 -4.44
N ALA A 57 7.68 19.45 -5.12
CA ALA A 57 8.97 19.98 -4.71
C ALA A 57 9.01 20.52 -3.27
N PRO A 58 7.97 21.23 -2.75
CA PRO A 58 7.94 21.67 -1.35
C PRO A 58 7.96 20.53 -0.32
N ASN A 59 7.54 19.34 -0.73
CA ASN A 59 7.43 18.15 0.12
C ASN A 59 8.58 17.14 -0.13
N VAL A 60 9.37 17.28 -1.19
CA VAL A 60 10.52 16.40 -1.45
C VAL A 60 11.67 16.72 -0.50
N VAL A 61 12.23 15.67 0.12
CA VAL A 61 13.38 15.77 1.04
C VAL A 61 14.55 14.92 0.56
N ALA A 62 15.75 15.15 1.12
CA ALA A 62 16.94 14.38 0.77
C ALA A 62 16.81 12.88 1.12
N GLY A 63 17.42 12.02 0.28
CA GLY A 63 17.48 10.57 0.46
C GLY A 63 16.59 9.75 -0.48
N SER A 64 16.16 10.35 -1.59
CA SER A 64 15.76 9.62 -2.80
C SER A 64 16.97 8.87 -3.39
N HIS A 65 16.73 7.87 -4.24
CA HIS A 65 17.81 7.09 -4.85
C HIS A 65 17.44 6.61 -6.25
N ASN A 66 18.40 6.74 -7.18
CA ASN A 66 18.28 6.39 -8.58
C ASN A 66 18.89 5.00 -8.84
N PHE A 67 18.02 4.02 -9.09
CA PHE A 67 18.36 2.63 -9.40
C PHE A 67 18.55 2.36 -10.89
N ARG A 68 18.32 3.35 -11.77
CA ARG A 68 18.50 3.19 -13.21
C ARG A 68 19.97 2.97 -13.53
N LYS A 69 20.28 1.84 -14.15
CA LYS A 69 21.65 1.41 -14.46
C LYS A 69 21.83 1.11 -15.93
N LYS A 70 23.01 1.40 -16.47
CA LYS A 70 23.45 0.93 -17.79
C LYS A 70 24.72 0.08 -17.64
N PRO A 71 25.00 -0.85 -18.59
CA PRO A 71 26.28 -1.52 -18.64
C PRO A 71 27.41 -0.48 -18.75
N ARG A 72 28.52 -0.68 -18.02
CA ARG A 72 29.71 0.15 -18.19
C ARG A 72 30.37 -0.11 -19.54
N ASP A 73 30.66 0.97 -20.28
CA ASP A 73 31.43 0.89 -21.52
C ASP A 73 32.87 0.45 -21.21
N GLY A 74 33.38 -0.55 -21.94
CA GLY A 74 34.79 -0.98 -21.87
C GLY A 74 35.10 -2.21 -20.99
N VAL A 75 34.10 -2.84 -20.36
CA VAL A 75 34.32 -4.11 -19.64
C VAL A 75 34.36 -5.29 -20.63
N LEU A 76 35.57 -5.62 -21.08
CA LEU A 76 35.86 -6.79 -21.93
C LEU A 76 35.91 -8.06 -21.05
N GLY A 77 34.78 -8.76 -20.86
CA GLY A 77 34.84 -10.02 -20.12
C GLY A 77 33.52 -10.71 -19.86
N ILE A 78 33.41 -11.94 -20.33
CA ILE A 78 32.24 -12.83 -20.44
C ILE A 78 31.62 -13.25 -19.07
N LEU A 79 31.97 -12.61 -17.94
CA LEU A 79 31.53 -13.08 -16.61
C LEU A 79 31.14 -12.01 -15.57
N LEU A 80 31.42 -10.72 -15.77
CA LEU A 80 31.01 -9.66 -14.83
C LEU A 80 30.51 -8.44 -15.60
N LYS A 81 29.18 -8.31 -15.76
CA LYS A 81 28.59 -7.05 -16.21
C LYS A 81 28.65 -6.06 -15.06
N GLU A 82 29.61 -5.14 -15.09
CA GLU A 82 29.55 -3.96 -14.22
C GLU A 82 28.50 -2.99 -14.75
N TYR A 83 27.74 -2.42 -13.84
CA TYR A 83 26.69 -1.46 -14.12
C TYR A 83 27.02 -0.12 -13.47
N GLU A 84 26.73 0.97 -14.16
CA GLU A 84 26.81 2.33 -13.59
C GLU A 84 25.44 3.00 -13.58
N THR A 85 25.18 3.81 -12.55
CA THR A 85 23.95 4.60 -12.43
C THR A 85 23.87 5.64 -13.55
N VAL A 86 22.73 5.73 -14.21
CA VAL A 86 22.46 6.72 -15.26
C VAL A 86 21.85 7.96 -14.63
N GLY A 87 22.55 9.09 -14.73
CA GLY A 87 22.11 10.36 -14.15
C GLY A 87 22.64 10.57 -12.73
N LEU A 88 21.97 11.43 -11.96
CA LEU A 88 22.38 11.74 -10.59
C LEU A 88 21.85 10.68 -9.61
N GLU A 89 22.69 10.23 -8.68
CA GLU A 89 22.38 9.15 -7.74
C GLU A 89 21.19 9.45 -6.82
N ASP A 90 21.06 10.68 -6.37
CA ASP A 90 19.98 11.08 -5.43
C ASP A 90 18.71 11.58 -6.12
N TYR A 91 18.65 11.52 -7.46
CA TYR A 91 17.56 12.09 -8.26
C TYR A 91 16.97 11.03 -9.19
N PRO A 92 15.93 10.29 -8.74
CA PRO A 92 15.23 9.28 -9.53
C PRO A 92 14.27 9.94 -10.55
N VAL A 93 14.79 10.88 -11.34
CA VAL A 93 13.97 11.67 -12.27
C VAL A 93 13.46 10.80 -13.43
N PRO A 94 12.19 10.98 -13.85
CA PRO A 94 11.63 10.38 -15.06
C PRO A 94 12.52 10.66 -16.28
N CYS A 95 12.80 9.63 -17.09
CA CYS A 95 13.67 9.73 -18.26
C CYS A 95 12.87 9.74 -19.58
N SER A 96 11.63 9.25 -19.56
CA SER A 96 10.70 9.27 -20.68
C SER A 96 9.29 9.64 -20.23
N VAL A 97 8.39 9.84 -21.20
CA VAL A 97 6.95 10.04 -20.93
C VAL A 97 6.26 8.79 -20.37
N GLU A 98 6.90 7.63 -20.44
CA GLU A 98 6.40 6.36 -19.89
C GLU A 98 6.67 6.26 -18.38
N ASP A 99 7.68 6.98 -17.86
CA ASP A 99 8.05 7.01 -16.44
C ASP A 99 7.14 7.98 -15.63
N PHE A 100 5.83 8.02 -15.95
CA PHE A 100 4.89 8.99 -15.35
C PHE A 100 4.30 8.52 -14.02
N HIS A 101 4.34 7.22 -13.76
CA HIS A 101 3.48 6.58 -12.78
C HIS A 101 3.82 7.01 -11.36
N GLY A 102 5.10 7.01 -10.98
CA GLY A 102 5.54 7.41 -9.65
C GLY A 102 5.29 8.90 -9.34
N THR A 103 5.30 9.76 -10.36
CA THR A 103 4.91 11.18 -10.20
C THR A 103 3.40 11.30 -9.92
N ALA A 104 2.56 10.54 -10.60
CA ALA A 104 1.12 10.50 -10.34
C ALA A 104 0.80 9.92 -8.95
N VAL A 105 1.47 8.84 -8.57
CA VAL A 105 1.40 8.21 -7.24
C VAL A 105 1.79 9.22 -6.14
N ALA A 106 2.89 9.94 -6.32
CA ALA A 106 3.36 10.92 -5.35
C ALA A 106 2.38 12.09 -5.13
N GLY A 107 1.70 12.54 -6.19
CA GLY A 107 0.67 13.58 -6.08
C GLY A 107 -0.52 13.16 -5.22
N LEU A 108 -0.98 11.91 -5.35
CA LEU A 108 -2.05 11.37 -4.51
C LEU A 108 -1.68 11.28 -3.04
N ILE A 109 -0.40 11.06 -2.75
CA ILE A 109 0.11 11.04 -1.39
C ILE A 109 0.20 12.46 -0.83
N ALA A 110 0.97 13.33 -1.49
CA ALA A 110 1.41 14.60 -0.92
C ALA A 110 1.63 15.72 -1.97
N ALA A 111 0.76 15.84 -2.98
CA ALA A 111 0.62 17.12 -3.68
C ALA A 111 0.30 18.25 -2.68
N ARG A 112 0.92 19.41 -2.86
CA ARG A 112 0.99 20.46 -1.83
C ARG A 112 -0.30 21.27 -1.76
N ASP A 113 -0.90 21.33 -0.58
CA ASP A 113 -2.09 22.17 -0.39
C ASP A 113 -1.77 23.67 -0.34
N GLY A 114 -2.72 24.49 -0.81
CA GLY A 114 -2.73 25.94 -0.55
C GLY A 114 -1.66 26.76 -1.28
N ASN A 115 -1.02 26.20 -2.30
CA ASN A 115 -0.08 26.89 -3.20
C ASN A 115 -0.75 27.55 -4.42
N GLY A 116 -2.05 27.30 -4.65
CA GLY A 116 -2.81 27.91 -5.74
C GLY A 116 -2.60 27.26 -7.11
N VAL A 117 -1.87 26.15 -7.17
CA VAL A 117 -1.71 25.31 -8.36
C VAL A 117 -2.26 23.92 -8.06
N GLY A 118 -2.50 23.14 -9.11
CA GLY A 118 -2.74 21.72 -8.89
C GLY A 118 -3.97 21.35 -8.06
N GLY A 119 -3.75 20.36 -7.20
CA GLY A 119 -4.72 19.84 -6.25
C GLY A 119 -4.08 19.70 -4.87
N ALA A 120 -4.40 18.62 -4.16
CA ALA A 120 -3.74 18.24 -2.92
C ALA A 120 -3.64 16.73 -2.81
N GLY A 121 -2.58 16.23 -2.18
CA GLY A 121 -2.49 14.84 -1.77
C GLY A 121 -3.33 14.58 -0.53
N VAL A 122 -3.54 13.31 -0.17
CA VAL A 122 -4.25 12.93 1.07
C VAL A 122 -3.53 13.47 2.31
N ALA A 123 -2.19 13.44 2.30
CA ALA A 123 -1.31 13.99 3.33
C ALA A 123 -0.42 15.10 2.72
N PRO A 124 -1.00 16.28 2.42
CA PRO A 124 -0.39 17.29 1.55
C PRO A 124 0.86 17.98 2.13
N ARG A 125 1.25 17.63 3.36
CA ARG A 125 2.43 18.15 4.06
C ARG A 125 3.34 17.05 4.62
N ALA A 126 3.11 15.80 4.21
CA ALA A 126 4.07 14.73 4.39
C ALA A 126 5.30 14.95 3.50
N SER A 127 6.45 14.43 3.92
CA SER A 127 7.67 14.46 3.14
C SER A 127 7.75 13.26 2.19
N LEU A 128 8.27 13.48 0.99
CA LEU A 128 8.44 12.45 -0.05
C LEU A 128 9.91 12.17 -0.34
N VAL A 129 10.20 10.91 -0.61
CA VAL A 129 11.39 10.47 -1.36
C VAL A 129 11.00 9.46 -2.43
N GLY A 130 11.75 9.45 -3.53
CA GLY A 130 11.52 8.54 -4.66
C GLY A 130 12.61 7.48 -4.76
N TYR A 131 12.21 6.27 -5.15
CA TYR A 131 13.07 5.15 -5.49
C TYR A 131 12.56 4.56 -6.81
N ASN A 132 13.23 4.85 -7.94
CA ASN A 132 12.82 4.40 -9.27
C ASN A 132 13.20 2.93 -9.55
N ILE A 133 12.75 2.02 -8.69
CA ILE A 133 13.08 0.59 -8.77
C ILE A 133 12.60 -0.08 -10.06
N LEU A 134 11.54 0.42 -10.69
CA LEU A 134 11.03 -0.15 -11.94
C LEU A 134 11.94 0.18 -13.14
N ALA A 135 12.89 1.10 -12.97
CA ALA A 135 13.96 1.32 -13.92
C ALA A 135 15.13 0.33 -13.76
N SER A 136 15.07 -0.59 -12.79
CA SER A 136 16.06 -1.65 -12.57
C SER A 136 15.46 -3.04 -12.84
N ILE A 137 16.33 -3.95 -13.26
CA ILE A 137 16.01 -5.37 -13.49
C ILE A 137 16.58 -6.27 -12.39
N LEU A 138 17.22 -5.68 -11.36
CA LEU A 138 17.96 -6.42 -10.35
C LEU A 138 17.13 -6.60 -9.07
N SER A 139 16.87 -7.85 -8.68
CA SER A 139 16.21 -8.19 -7.41
C SER A 139 16.93 -7.59 -6.18
N SER A 140 18.25 -7.38 -6.25
CA SER A 140 19.02 -6.72 -5.18
C SER A 140 18.64 -5.26 -4.98
N ASP A 141 18.31 -4.55 -6.08
CA ASP A 141 17.92 -3.15 -6.03
C ASP A 141 16.53 -3.00 -5.42
N THR A 142 15.62 -3.94 -5.70
CA THR A 142 14.31 -4.01 -5.02
C THR A 142 14.47 -4.23 -3.51
N VAL A 143 15.34 -5.15 -3.10
CA VAL A 143 15.63 -5.41 -1.67
C VAL A 143 16.27 -4.20 -0.98
N ASP A 144 17.20 -3.52 -1.66
CA ASP A 144 17.77 -2.26 -1.17
C ASP A 144 16.67 -1.23 -0.99
N ALA A 145 15.88 -0.92 -2.01
CA ALA A 145 14.82 0.07 -1.92
C ALA A 145 13.80 -0.21 -0.81
N LEU A 146 13.41 -1.47 -0.59
CA LEU A 146 12.50 -1.86 0.49
C LEU A 146 13.10 -1.67 1.88
N THR A 147 14.43 -1.61 2.01
CA THR A 147 15.14 -1.47 3.30
C THR A 147 15.94 -0.16 3.41
N ARG A 148 15.91 0.68 2.38
CA ARG A 148 16.65 1.94 2.32
C ARG A 148 15.95 2.99 3.16
N GLY A 149 16.68 3.60 4.09
CA GLY A 149 16.16 4.68 4.92
C GLY A 149 15.16 4.24 6.00
N LEU A 150 15.23 3.01 6.49
CA LEU A 150 14.35 2.49 7.56
C LEU A 150 14.36 3.31 8.86
N ASP A 151 15.41 4.09 9.09
CA ASP A 151 15.56 5.02 10.22
C ASP A 151 14.84 6.36 10.03
N LYS A 152 14.47 6.71 8.78
CA LYS A 152 13.89 8.01 8.39
C LYS A 152 12.50 7.89 7.77
N ASN A 153 12.30 6.89 6.91
CA ASN A 153 11.04 6.63 6.23
C ASN A 153 10.06 5.99 7.20
N HIS A 154 8.80 6.38 7.11
CA HIS A 154 7.73 5.81 7.92
C HIS A 154 6.89 4.81 7.14
N ILE A 155 6.65 5.11 5.87
CA ILE A 155 5.74 4.39 4.97
C ILE A 155 6.46 4.17 3.64
N TYR A 156 6.27 2.98 3.06
CA TYR A 156 6.77 2.58 1.74
C TYR A 156 5.56 2.29 0.86
N ASN A 157 5.29 3.17 -0.09
CA ASN A 157 4.23 2.99 -1.07
C ASN A 157 4.77 2.21 -2.27
N ASN A 158 4.09 1.11 -2.61
CA ASN A 158 4.45 0.23 -3.71
C ASN A 158 3.24 0.03 -4.62
N SER A 159 3.25 0.66 -5.78
CA SER A 159 2.21 0.52 -6.80
C SER A 159 2.69 -0.37 -7.96
N TRP A 160 3.30 -1.50 -7.62
CA TRP A 160 3.88 -2.47 -8.56
C TRP A 160 3.73 -3.90 -8.01
N GLY A 161 3.88 -4.87 -8.90
CA GLY A 161 3.75 -6.29 -8.63
C GLY A 161 4.18 -7.11 -9.85
N PRO A 162 4.01 -8.44 -9.82
CA PRO A 162 4.13 -9.29 -11.00
C PRO A 162 3.00 -9.02 -12.03
N ASP A 163 3.01 -9.75 -13.14
CA ASP A 163 1.97 -9.63 -14.17
C ASP A 163 0.60 -10.13 -13.65
N ASP A 164 -0.42 -9.27 -13.76
CA ASP A 164 -1.82 -9.53 -13.36
C ASP A 164 -2.57 -10.46 -14.34
N SER A 165 -2.04 -11.67 -14.54
CA SER A 165 -2.49 -12.64 -15.57
C SER A 165 -3.31 -13.81 -15.04
N GLY A 166 -3.61 -13.87 -13.74
CA GLY A 166 -4.32 -14.99 -13.12
C GLY A 166 -3.43 -16.17 -12.70
N LEU A 167 -2.10 -16.00 -12.77
CA LEU A 167 -1.12 -17.02 -12.42
C LEU A 167 -0.44 -16.67 -11.08
N LEU A 168 -0.02 -17.71 -10.36
CA LEU A 168 0.76 -17.53 -9.13
C LEU A 168 2.19 -17.09 -9.47
N TYR A 169 2.58 -15.90 -9.02
CA TYR A 169 3.92 -15.36 -9.23
C TYR A 169 4.72 -15.22 -7.93
N PRO A 170 6.04 -15.53 -7.95
CA PRO A 170 6.93 -15.16 -6.86
C PRO A 170 7.18 -13.64 -6.85
N PRO A 171 7.58 -13.06 -5.71
CA PRO A 171 7.78 -11.62 -5.65
C PRO A 171 9.02 -11.14 -6.40
N LEU A 172 10.03 -12.00 -6.52
CA LEU A 172 11.29 -11.73 -7.22
C LEU A 172 11.82 -13.01 -7.87
N TYR A 173 12.63 -12.86 -8.91
CA TYR A 173 13.31 -13.97 -9.58
C TYR A 173 14.78 -14.11 -9.14
N PRO A 174 15.33 -15.34 -9.11
CA PRO A 174 14.64 -16.63 -9.31
C PRO A 174 13.72 -16.99 -8.13
N ALA A 175 12.57 -17.61 -8.41
CA ALA A 175 11.40 -17.69 -7.52
C ALA A 175 11.69 -18.00 -6.04
N HIS A 176 12.37 -19.10 -5.73
CA HIS A 176 12.61 -19.52 -4.35
C HIS A 176 13.54 -18.56 -3.58
N LEU A 177 14.62 -18.12 -4.22
CA LEU A 177 15.58 -17.20 -3.61
C LEU A 177 15.00 -15.80 -3.52
N GLY A 178 14.31 -15.34 -4.58
CA GLY A 178 13.64 -14.05 -4.62
C GLY A 178 12.54 -13.93 -3.55
N TYR A 179 11.76 -14.99 -3.34
CA TYR A 179 10.80 -15.06 -2.24
C TYR A 179 11.46 -14.87 -0.86
N GLN A 180 12.57 -15.56 -0.59
CA GLN A 180 13.29 -15.41 0.67
C GLN A 180 13.89 -14.01 0.83
N MET A 181 14.53 -13.47 -0.22
CA MET A 181 15.13 -12.15 -0.20
C MET A 181 14.08 -11.06 0.08
N PHE A 182 12.93 -11.13 -0.60
CA PHE A 182 11.82 -10.20 -0.42
C PHE A 182 11.26 -10.26 1.00
N ASN A 183 10.95 -11.46 1.50
CA ASN A 183 10.41 -11.62 2.86
C ASN A 183 11.42 -11.21 3.94
N ASN A 184 12.72 -11.47 3.74
CA ASN A 184 13.77 -11.01 4.66
C ASN A 184 13.89 -9.48 4.66
N ALA A 185 13.71 -8.83 3.50
CA ALA A 185 13.70 -7.37 3.39
C ALA A 185 12.54 -6.77 4.17
N LEU A 186 11.32 -7.30 3.98
CA LEU A 186 10.15 -6.86 4.73
C LEU A 186 10.33 -7.11 6.23
N ASP A 187 10.71 -8.32 6.64
CA ASP A 187 10.93 -8.66 8.05
C ASP A 187 11.99 -7.76 8.71
N LYS A 188 13.04 -7.36 7.99
CA LYS A 188 13.99 -6.35 8.47
C LYS A 188 13.28 -5.01 8.70
N GLY A 189 12.50 -4.52 7.74
CA GLY A 189 11.77 -3.27 7.88
C GLY A 189 10.72 -3.27 9.00
N LEU A 190 10.01 -4.38 9.17
CA LEU A 190 9.04 -4.58 10.25
C LEU A 190 9.70 -4.65 11.64
N ARG A 191 10.94 -5.16 11.73
CA ARG A 191 11.68 -5.29 13.01
C ARG A 191 12.49 -4.07 13.39
N GLU A 192 13.17 -3.45 12.44
CA GLU A 192 14.18 -2.42 12.71
C GLU A 192 13.66 -1.02 12.41
N GLY A 193 12.75 -0.91 11.44
CA GLY A 193 12.20 0.35 10.95
C GLY A 193 11.55 1.17 12.06
N ARG A 194 11.64 2.51 11.94
CA ARG A 194 11.06 3.44 12.92
C ARG A 194 11.43 3.11 14.37
N LYS A 195 12.71 2.85 14.64
CA LYS A 195 13.23 2.51 15.99
C LYS A 195 12.54 1.29 16.61
N GLY A 196 12.26 0.28 15.80
CA GLY A 196 11.61 -0.96 16.24
C GLY A 196 10.08 -0.97 16.22
N GLN A 197 9.44 0.13 15.80
CA GLN A 197 7.98 0.16 15.60
C GLN A 197 7.57 -0.55 14.29
N GLY A 198 8.50 -0.70 13.37
CA GLY A 198 8.30 -1.19 12.01
C GLY A 198 7.82 -0.10 11.06
N VAL A 199 8.39 -0.06 9.86
CA VAL A 199 7.85 0.75 8.76
C VAL A 199 6.55 0.12 8.24
N ILE A 200 5.73 0.93 7.58
CA ILE A 200 4.47 0.45 6.99
C ILE A 200 4.68 0.22 5.49
N TYR A 201 4.54 -1.02 5.05
CA TYR A 201 4.53 -1.36 3.63
C TYR A 201 3.10 -1.34 3.11
N VAL A 202 2.82 -0.50 2.12
CA VAL A 202 1.51 -0.39 1.47
C VAL A 202 1.66 -0.81 0.03
N PHE A 203 0.87 -1.80 -0.39
CA PHE A 203 0.90 -2.32 -1.76
C PHE A 203 -0.47 -2.22 -2.43
N SER A 204 -0.45 -1.97 -3.73
CA SER A 204 -1.62 -2.05 -4.60
C SER A 204 -2.07 -3.49 -4.76
N GLY A 205 -3.36 -3.77 -4.63
CA GLY A 205 -3.88 -5.14 -4.63
C GLY A 205 -4.02 -5.81 -6.00
N GLY A 206 -3.50 -5.23 -7.08
CA GLY A 206 -3.56 -5.80 -8.45
C GLY A 206 -4.74 -5.31 -9.30
N ASN A 207 -4.60 -5.37 -10.63
CA ASN A 207 -5.56 -4.88 -11.63
C ASN A 207 -6.09 -5.98 -12.58
N GLY A 208 -5.79 -7.25 -12.30
CA GLY A 208 -6.21 -8.41 -13.10
C GLY A 208 -7.62 -8.92 -12.83
N GLY A 209 -8.41 -8.23 -11.99
CA GLY A 209 -9.72 -8.71 -11.54
C GLY A 209 -10.75 -8.89 -12.66
N ALA A 210 -10.62 -8.14 -13.76
CA ALA A 210 -11.44 -8.30 -14.97
C ALA A 210 -11.02 -9.52 -15.81
N HIS A 211 -9.80 -10.01 -15.63
CA HIS A 211 -9.21 -11.18 -16.29
C HIS A 211 -9.31 -12.46 -15.45
N GLY A 212 -9.92 -12.39 -14.26
CA GLY A 212 -10.09 -13.51 -13.36
C GLY A 212 -8.95 -13.70 -12.35
N ASP A 213 -8.07 -12.71 -12.21
CA ASP A 213 -6.99 -12.74 -11.22
C ASP A 213 -7.50 -12.46 -9.79
N TYR A 214 -6.68 -12.89 -8.82
CA TYR A 214 -6.91 -12.75 -7.39
C TYR A 214 -5.64 -12.26 -6.72
N SER A 215 -5.76 -11.29 -5.83
CA SER A 215 -4.63 -10.68 -5.12
C SER A 215 -3.87 -11.67 -4.24
N SER A 216 -4.49 -12.80 -3.91
CA SER A 216 -3.85 -13.90 -3.18
C SER A 216 -2.93 -14.79 -4.03
N LEU A 217 -2.94 -14.62 -5.37
CA LEU A 217 -2.02 -15.26 -6.30
C LEU A 217 -0.74 -14.44 -6.52
N ASP A 218 -0.67 -13.24 -5.96
CA ASP A 218 0.54 -12.44 -5.90
C ASP A 218 1.20 -12.57 -4.53
N ALA A 219 2.40 -13.17 -4.53
CA ALA A 219 3.20 -13.37 -3.34
C ALA A 219 3.81 -12.08 -2.75
N THR A 220 3.90 -10.97 -3.52
CA THR A 220 4.33 -9.67 -2.99
C THR A 220 3.29 -9.13 -2.01
N VAL A 221 2.03 -9.08 -2.44
CA VAL A 221 0.93 -8.47 -1.67
C VAL A 221 0.23 -9.44 -0.73
N SER A 222 0.67 -10.70 -0.69
CA SER A 222 0.27 -11.69 0.32
C SER A 222 1.27 -11.83 1.47
N ALA A 223 2.38 -11.08 1.43
CA ALA A 223 3.42 -11.16 2.45
C ALA A 223 2.99 -10.57 3.80
N LEU A 224 3.51 -11.14 4.89
CA LEU A 224 3.22 -10.67 6.25
C LEU A 224 3.61 -9.20 6.42
N GLY A 225 2.71 -8.41 7.00
CA GLY A 225 2.94 -7.00 7.32
C GLY A 225 2.72 -6.03 6.17
N VAL A 226 2.34 -6.53 4.99
CA VAL A 226 1.86 -5.69 3.89
C VAL A 226 0.42 -5.26 4.14
N VAL A 227 0.15 -3.96 3.96
CA VAL A 227 -1.20 -3.40 3.85
C VAL A 227 -1.60 -3.44 2.38
N THR A 228 -2.40 -4.43 2.01
CA THR A 228 -2.84 -4.65 0.62
C THR A 228 -4.11 -3.90 0.32
N VAL A 229 -4.10 -3.07 -0.73
CA VAL A 229 -5.13 -2.07 -0.99
C VAL A 229 -5.92 -2.34 -2.28
N CYS A 230 -7.23 -2.56 -2.15
CA CYS A 230 -8.16 -2.71 -3.27
C CYS A 230 -8.70 -1.36 -3.80
N ALA A 231 -9.44 -1.39 -4.91
CA ALA A 231 -10.01 -0.21 -5.53
C ALA A 231 -11.53 -0.23 -5.60
N SER A 232 -12.12 0.93 -5.32
CA SER A 232 -13.55 1.23 -5.49
C SER A 232 -13.73 2.44 -6.41
N ASN A 233 -14.87 2.53 -7.06
CA ASN A 233 -15.21 3.66 -7.93
C ASN A 233 -16.14 4.66 -7.21
N ALA A 234 -16.41 5.79 -7.86
CA ALA A 234 -17.24 6.86 -7.28
C ALA A 234 -18.73 6.50 -7.08
N ALA A 235 -19.17 5.31 -7.51
CA ALA A 235 -20.50 4.78 -7.24
C ALA A 235 -20.55 3.92 -5.95
N GLY A 236 -19.42 3.77 -5.23
CA GLY A 236 -19.36 2.97 -4.01
C GLY A 236 -19.38 1.47 -4.27
N VAL A 237 -18.86 1.03 -5.42
CA VAL A 237 -18.72 -0.39 -5.77
C VAL A 237 -17.28 -0.70 -6.22
N ARG A 238 -16.90 -1.98 -6.19
CA ARG A 238 -15.56 -2.45 -6.58
C ARG A 238 -15.28 -2.05 -8.03
N ALA A 239 -14.10 -1.48 -8.26
CA ALA A 239 -13.66 -1.22 -9.62
C ALA A 239 -13.47 -2.56 -10.37
N PRO A 240 -13.87 -2.69 -11.65
CA PRO A 240 -13.83 -3.98 -12.36
C PRO A 240 -12.46 -4.67 -12.33
N TYR A 241 -11.40 -3.90 -12.53
CA TYR A 241 -10.01 -4.34 -12.50
C TYR A 241 -9.51 -4.75 -11.11
N SER A 242 -10.09 -4.24 -10.02
CA SER A 242 -9.59 -4.53 -8.67
C SER A 242 -9.67 -6.01 -8.37
N GLU A 243 -8.56 -6.64 -8.06
CA GLU A 243 -8.56 -8.05 -7.71
C GLU A 243 -9.23 -8.33 -6.38
N ARG A 244 -9.68 -9.58 -6.22
CA ARG A 244 -10.30 -10.10 -5.01
C ARG A 244 -9.29 -10.94 -4.24
N GLY A 245 -9.42 -11.03 -2.93
CA GLY A 245 -8.58 -11.94 -2.13
C GLY A 245 -8.82 -11.88 -0.63
N ALA A 246 -8.32 -12.91 0.06
CA ALA A 246 -8.33 -13.01 1.53
C ALA A 246 -7.24 -12.17 2.21
N ASN A 247 -6.32 -11.61 1.43
CA ASN A 247 -5.22 -10.76 1.89
C ASN A 247 -5.53 -9.26 1.84
N LEU A 248 -6.68 -8.85 1.28
CA LEU A 248 -7.06 -7.44 1.17
C LEU A 248 -7.28 -6.82 2.55
N THR A 249 -6.63 -5.70 2.84
CA THR A 249 -6.83 -4.97 4.11
C THR A 249 -7.98 -3.98 3.98
N VAL A 250 -7.88 -3.00 3.08
CA VAL A 250 -8.89 -1.96 2.85
C VAL A 250 -8.89 -1.56 1.38
N CYS A 251 -9.93 -0.87 0.92
CA CYS A 251 -9.93 -0.21 -0.38
C CYS A 251 -9.74 1.31 -0.27
N ALA A 252 -9.43 1.95 -1.39
CA ALA A 252 -9.54 3.39 -1.59
C ALA A 252 -10.33 3.73 -2.88
N PRO A 253 -10.84 4.97 -3.01
CA PRO A 253 -11.61 5.42 -4.17
C PRO A 253 -10.70 5.91 -5.31
N THR A 254 -10.78 5.29 -6.50
CA THR A 254 -9.88 5.60 -7.63
C THR A 254 -10.60 5.79 -8.97
N GLY A 255 -11.75 5.14 -9.16
CA GLY A 255 -12.51 5.16 -10.41
C GLY A 255 -12.64 3.78 -11.05
N GLY A 256 -13.46 3.66 -12.09
CA GLY A 256 -13.66 2.41 -12.81
C GLY A 256 -13.28 2.58 -14.28
N THR A 257 -12.33 1.78 -14.77
CA THR A 257 -12.02 1.72 -16.20
C THR A 257 -12.79 0.55 -16.80
N ASN A 258 -13.99 0.83 -17.30
CA ASN A 258 -14.68 -0.09 -18.22
C ASN A 258 -15.64 0.70 -19.12
N ILE A 259 -15.13 1.06 -20.30
CA ILE A 259 -15.88 1.82 -21.32
C ILE A 259 -17.10 1.07 -21.89
N ASN A 260 -17.18 -0.25 -21.67
CA ASN A 260 -18.27 -1.08 -22.16
C ASN A 260 -19.43 -1.22 -21.16
N ASP A 261 -19.28 -0.70 -19.94
CA ASP A 261 -20.36 -0.58 -18.97
C ASP A 261 -20.81 0.89 -18.93
N GLU A 262 -21.98 1.18 -19.49
CA GLU A 262 -22.54 2.54 -19.53
C GLU A 262 -22.64 3.17 -18.14
N LYS A 263 -22.78 2.39 -17.06
CA LYS A 263 -22.82 2.94 -15.69
C LYS A 263 -21.46 3.40 -15.20
N ILE A 264 -20.39 2.77 -15.69
CA ILE A 264 -18.99 3.05 -15.34
C ILE A 264 -18.42 4.16 -16.23
N ALA A 265 -18.86 4.25 -17.49
CA ALA A 265 -18.45 5.29 -18.43
C ALA A 265 -18.71 6.72 -17.92
N TYR A 266 -19.66 6.90 -16.99
CA TYR A 266 -19.98 8.18 -16.36
C TYR A 266 -19.46 8.32 -14.92
N LEU A 267 -18.34 7.67 -14.59
CA LEU A 267 -17.63 7.87 -13.33
C LEU A 267 -16.27 8.55 -13.56
N PRO A 268 -15.86 9.49 -12.69
CA PRO A 268 -14.56 10.12 -12.80
C PRO A 268 -13.43 9.14 -12.43
N LEU A 269 -12.26 9.36 -13.01
CA LEU A 269 -11.00 8.78 -12.54
C LEU A 269 -10.34 9.73 -11.54
N THR A 270 -9.07 9.49 -11.20
CA THR A 270 -8.39 10.21 -10.15
C THR A 270 -7.60 11.39 -10.70
N VAL A 271 -7.75 12.56 -10.05
CA VAL A 271 -7.00 13.77 -10.35
C VAL A 271 -5.69 13.81 -9.54
N THR A 272 -4.55 13.97 -10.22
CA THR A 272 -3.21 14.02 -9.59
C THR A 272 -2.19 14.74 -10.48
N THR A 273 -0.95 14.85 -10.02
CA THR A 273 0.21 15.38 -10.75
C THR A 273 0.59 14.47 -11.93
N ALA A 274 1.16 15.05 -12.98
CA ALA A 274 1.69 14.36 -14.15
C ALA A 274 3.06 14.95 -14.53
N LEU A 275 3.80 14.28 -15.40
CA LEU A 275 5.13 14.74 -15.83
C LEU A 275 5.09 16.14 -16.47
N ASN A 276 6.23 16.81 -16.46
CA ASN A 276 6.46 18.15 -17.02
C ASN A 276 5.64 19.24 -16.31
N ASN A 277 5.59 19.21 -14.97
CA ASN A 277 4.71 20.09 -14.18
C ASN A 277 3.23 19.99 -14.61
N GLY A 278 2.81 18.80 -15.03
CA GLY A 278 1.48 18.55 -15.57
C GLY A 278 0.50 18.08 -14.50
N TYR A 279 -0.75 17.94 -14.91
CA TYR A 279 -1.79 17.33 -14.08
C TYR A 279 -2.68 16.47 -14.97
N THR A 280 -3.21 15.38 -14.41
CA THR A 280 -4.11 14.46 -15.10
C THR A 280 -5.34 14.20 -14.24
N ASP A 281 -6.48 13.99 -14.89
CA ASP A 281 -7.72 13.49 -14.31
C ASP A 281 -8.06 12.08 -14.80
N GLU A 282 -7.08 11.39 -15.40
CA GLU A 282 -7.22 10.07 -16.02
C GLU A 282 -6.48 8.95 -15.27
N PHE A 283 -5.89 9.23 -14.09
CA PHE A 283 -5.15 8.22 -13.33
C PHE A 283 -6.09 7.24 -12.61
N ALA A 284 -5.83 5.94 -12.69
CA ALA A 284 -6.70 4.89 -12.16
C ALA A 284 -5.89 3.64 -11.78
N GLY A 285 -6.58 2.54 -11.46
CA GLY A 285 -5.96 1.31 -10.99
C GLY A 285 -5.87 1.24 -9.46
N THR A 286 -5.54 0.07 -8.91
CA THR A 286 -5.14 -0.07 -7.51
C THR A 286 -3.88 0.73 -7.20
N SER A 287 -3.09 1.07 -8.23
CA SER A 287 -1.98 2.03 -8.19
C SER A 287 -2.36 3.44 -7.72
N ALA A 288 -3.62 3.84 -7.85
CA ALA A 288 -4.16 5.06 -7.26
C ALA A 288 -4.70 4.84 -5.83
N SER A 289 -5.02 3.60 -5.46
CA SER A 289 -5.54 3.27 -4.12
C SER A 289 -4.45 3.24 -3.06
N ALA A 290 -3.34 2.53 -3.33
CA ALA A 290 -2.22 2.43 -2.40
C ALA A 290 -1.68 3.79 -1.93
N PRO A 291 -1.42 4.78 -2.80
CA PRO A 291 -0.95 6.10 -2.36
C PRO A 291 -1.96 6.85 -1.50
N MET A 292 -3.25 6.70 -1.78
CA MET A 292 -4.29 7.31 -0.95
C MET A 292 -4.31 6.73 0.47
N VAL A 293 -4.18 5.40 0.59
CA VAL A 293 -4.06 4.75 1.90
C VAL A 293 -2.74 5.11 2.59
N SER A 294 -1.63 5.20 1.85
CA SER A 294 -0.35 5.69 2.37
C SER A 294 -0.48 7.09 2.98
N GLY A 295 -1.17 8.02 2.30
CA GLY A 295 -1.48 9.33 2.85
C GLY A 295 -2.37 9.25 4.10
N GLY A 296 -3.42 8.42 4.08
CA GLY A 296 -4.30 8.21 5.26
C GLY A 296 -3.53 7.69 6.48
N ILE A 297 -2.61 6.74 6.26
CA ILE A 297 -1.71 6.22 7.30
C ILE A 297 -0.76 7.32 7.80
N ALA A 298 -0.29 8.22 6.94
CA ALA A 298 0.51 9.35 7.38
C ALA A 298 -0.26 10.28 8.32
N LEU A 299 -1.54 10.54 8.05
CA LEU A 299 -2.40 11.28 8.97
C LEU A 299 -2.57 10.54 10.32
N MET A 300 -2.72 9.22 10.30
CA MET A 300 -2.76 8.39 11.53
C MET A 300 -1.46 8.48 12.33
N LEU A 301 -0.30 8.37 11.67
CA LEU A 301 1.01 8.45 12.32
C LEU A 301 1.31 9.84 12.86
N GLN A 302 0.84 10.91 12.19
CA GLN A 302 0.95 12.27 12.73
C GLN A 302 0.13 12.40 14.03
N ALA A 303 -1.07 11.82 14.06
CA ALA A 303 -1.93 11.83 15.25
C ALA A 303 -1.37 10.95 16.39
N ASN A 304 -0.69 9.86 16.06
CA ASN A 304 -0.04 8.98 17.02
C ASN A 304 1.23 8.33 16.43
N ALA A 305 2.38 8.95 16.67
CA ALA A 305 3.66 8.44 16.21
C ALA A 305 4.08 7.11 16.87
N LYS A 306 3.36 6.65 17.92
CA LYS A 306 3.66 5.41 18.64
C LYS A 306 3.11 4.15 17.97
N LEU A 307 2.23 4.28 16.99
CA LEU A 307 1.64 3.15 16.27
C LEU A 307 2.71 2.30 15.60
N THR A 308 2.63 0.99 15.78
CA THR A 308 3.49 -0.01 15.15
C THR A 308 2.90 -0.51 13.83
N TRP A 309 3.69 -1.25 13.06
CA TRP A 309 3.21 -1.87 11.81
C TRP A 309 2.02 -2.81 12.00
N ARG A 310 1.83 -3.39 13.19
CA ARG A 310 0.67 -4.22 13.53
C ARG A 310 -0.56 -3.41 13.92
N ASP A 311 -0.37 -2.24 14.51
CA ASP A 311 -1.46 -1.38 14.95
C ASP A 311 -2.22 -0.77 13.78
N VAL A 312 -1.48 -0.32 12.75
CA VAL A 312 -2.04 0.38 11.58
C VAL A 312 -3.13 -0.43 10.86
N PRO A 313 -2.90 -1.67 10.38
CA PRO A 313 -3.94 -2.46 9.71
C PRO A 313 -5.12 -2.78 10.61
N LEU A 314 -4.93 -2.92 11.93
CA LEU A 314 -6.02 -3.16 12.88
C LEU A 314 -6.92 -1.92 13.06
N ILE A 315 -6.34 -0.72 13.09
CA ILE A 315 -7.11 0.53 13.10
C ILE A 315 -7.87 0.67 11.79
N LEU A 316 -7.21 0.45 10.65
CA LEU A 316 -7.85 0.49 9.34
C LEU A 316 -9.03 -0.49 9.28
N ALA A 317 -8.84 -1.74 9.71
CA ALA A 317 -9.88 -2.75 9.74
C ALA A 317 -11.11 -2.37 10.59
N ARG A 318 -10.88 -1.75 11.76
CA ARG A 318 -11.95 -1.33 12.69
C ARG A 318 -12.71 -0.10 12.24
N THR A 319 -12.12 0.71 11.37
CA THR A 319 -12.65 2.04 11.00
C THR A 319 -13.07 2.12 9.53
N ALA A 320 -12.73 1.12 8.73
CA ALA A 320 -13.16 1.00 7.35
C ALA A 320 -14.69 1.01 7.23
N ARG A 321 -15.15 1.61 6.13
CA ARG A 321 -16.56 1.78 5.82
C ARG A 321 -17.00 0.69 4.85
N LYS A 322 -18.02 -0.08 5.24
CA LYS A 322 -18.73 -0.96 4.30
C LYS A 322 -19.31 -0.15 3.15
N ILE A 323 -19.05 -0.60 1.94
CA ILE A 323 -19.68 -0.14 0.70
C ILE A 323 -20.36 -1.33 0.03
N ASP A 324 -21.23 -1.06 -0.95
CA ASP A 324 -21.95 -2.11 -1.68
C ASP A 324 -22.60 -3.16 -0.75
N THR A 325 -23.25 -2.71 0.32
CA THR A 325 -23.64 -3.59 1.45
C THR A 325 -24.56 -4.74 1.05
N ALA A 326 -25.32 -4.60 -0.04
CA ALA A 326 -26.24 -5.60 -0.53
C ALA A 326 -25.58 -6.69 -1.41
N LYS A 327 -24.46 -6.38 -2.09
CA LYS A 327 -23.82 -7.30 -3.06
C LYS A 327 -22.35 -7.56 -2.75
N GLY A 328 -21.80 -6.91 -1.74
CA GLY A 328 -20.38 -6.99 -1.44
C GLY A 328 -19.91 -8.26 -0.77
N GLY A 329 -20.80 -9.21 -0.46
CA GLY A 329 -20.43 -10.50 0.15
C GLY A 329 -19.75 -10.29 1.50
N TRP A 330 -20.41 -9.54 2.38
CA TRP A 330 -19.90 -9.19 3.70
C TRP A 330 -20.17 -10.31 4.71
N ASP A 331 -19.11 -10.77 5.35
CA ASP A 331 -19.17 -11.66 6.51
C ASP A 331 -18.77 -10.90 7.78
N GLU A 332 -19.27 -11.35 8.93
CA GLU A 332 -18.91 -10.81 10.25
C GLU A 332 -18.03 -11.80 11.02
N TYR A 333 -16.94 -11.29 11.58
CA TYR A 333 -15.95 -12.05 12.33
C TYR A 333 -15.78 -11.46 13.73
N ARG A 334 -15.48 -12.33 14.70
CA ARG A 334 -15.26 -11.94 16.10
C ARG A 334 -13.77 -11.98 16.42
N SER A 335 -13.18 -10.82 16.69
CA SER A 335 -11.76 -10.68 17.06
C SER A 335 -11.58 -10.64 18.58
N PRO A 336 -10.60 -11.37 19.15
CA PRO A 336 -10.37 -11.40 20.60
C PRO A 336 -9.80 -10.09 21.15
N LEU A 337 -9.48 -9.11 20.30
CA LEU A 337 -8.83 -7.85 20.67
C LEU A 337 -9.77 -6.75 21.20
N GLY A 338 -10.92 -7.13 21.78
CA GLY A 338 -11.98 -6.18 22.12
C GLY A 338 -11.69 -5.22 23.27
N ASN A 339 -12.56 -4.22 23.43
CA ASN A 339 -12.37 -3.03 24.27
C ASN A 339 -12.50 -3.26 25.80
N GLY A 340 -11.86 -4.29 26.35
CA GLY A 340 -11.63 -4.39 27.79
C GLY A 340 -12.78 -4.88 28.66
N ASN A 341 -13.82 -5.53 28.12
CA ASN A 341 -14.83 -6.22 28.93
C ASN A 341 -15.51 -7.37 28.17
N THR A 342 -14.93 -8.58 28.21
CA THR A 342 -15.46 -9.88 27.70
C THR A 342 -16.11 -9.90 26.30
N SER A 343 -15.94 -8.85 25.50
CA SER A 343 -16.62 -8.66 24.22
C SER A 343 -15.58 -8.76 23.12
N TYR A 344 -15.80 -9.69 22.19
CA TYR A 344 -15.05 -9.73 20.95
C TYR A 344 -15.42 -8.51 20.09
N ASP A 345 -14.44 -7.93 19.40
CA ASP A 345 -14.75 -6.93 18.36
C ASP A 345 -15.44 -7.61 17.19
N VAL A 346 -16.49 -6.98 16.67
CA VAL A 346 -17.13 -7.41 15.42
C VAL A 346 -16.46 -6.68 14.27
N LEU A 347 -15.72 -7.44 13.45
CA LEU A 347 -15.14 -6.98 12.20
C LEU A 347 -16.00 -7.46 11.04
N HIS A 348 -16.09 -6.66 9.99
CA HIS A 348 -16.73 -7.06 8.75
C HIS A 348 -15.67 -7.25 7.67
N TYR A 349 -15.82 -8.27 6.84
CA TYR A 349 -14.84 -8.54 5.80
C TYR A 349 -15.50 -9.04 4.53
N SER A 350 -14.89 -8.73 3.40
CA SER A 350 -15.29 -9.17 2.07
C SER A 350 -14.04 -9.47 1.24
N HIS A 351 -14.04 -10.58 0.51
CA HIS A 351 -12.99 -10.85 -0.49
C HIS A 351 -12.96 -9.83 -1.64
N SER A 352 -13.99 -8.99 -1.79
CA SER A 352 -14.03 -7.91 -2.79
C SER A 352 -13.58 -6.55 -2.25
N TYR A 353 -13.58 -6.37 -0.93
CA TYR A 353 -13.40 -5.05 -0.30
C TYR A 353 -12.44 -5.04 0.91
N GLY A 354 -11.84 -6.18 1.29
CA GLY A 354 -11.15 -6.32 2.57
C GLY A 354 -12.10 -6.00 3.72
N PHE A 355 -11.65 -5.17 4.66
CA PHE A 355 -12.50 -4.60 5.70
C PHE A 355 -13.35 -3.41 5.22
N GLY A 356 -13.25 -2.97 3.96
CA GLY A 356 -14.01 -1.83 3.41
C GLY A 356 -13.14 -0.67 2.96
N VAL A 357 -13.77 0.45 2.59
CA VAL A 357 -13.05 1.65 2.16
C VAL A 357 -12.44 2.37 3.36
N ALA A 358 -11.18 2.75 3.27
CA ALA A 358 -10.48 3.49 4.32
C ALA A 358 -11.22 4.80 4.67
N ASN A 359 -11.38 5.07 5.96
CA ASN A 359 -12.00 6.29 6.48
C ASN A 359 -10.98 7.05 7.31
N ALA A 360 -10.40 8.12 6.76
CA ALA A 360 -9.31 8.86 7.39
C ALA A 360 -9.75 9.49 8.72
N GLU A 361 -10.96 10.05 8.79
CA GLU A 361 -11.51 10.66 10.01
C GLU A 361 -11.60 9.63 11.16
N ALA A 362 -12.26 8.49 10.89
CA ALA A 362 -12.44 7.45 11.91
C ALA A 362 -11.09 6.82 12.32
N ALA A 363 -10.21 6.55 11.35
CA ALA A 363 -8.89 5.98 11.59
C ALA A 363 -8.01 6.90 12.46
N VAL A 364 -7.97 8.20 12.15
CA VAL A 364 -7.22 9.20 12.93
C VAL A 364 -7.82 9.37 14.33
N SER A 365 -9.15 9.37 14.45
CA SER A 365 -9.82 9.44 15.76
C SER A 365 -9.44 8.25 16.63
N LEU A 366 -9.50 7.02 16.10
CA LEU A 366 -9.16 5.81 16.84
C LEU A 366 -7.66 5.73 17.15
N ALA A 367 -6.79 6.18 16.24
CA ALA A 367 -5.35 6.22 16.43
C ALA A 367 -4.93 7.00 17.69
N ARG A 368 -5.59 8.11 18.01
CA ARG A 368 -5.25 8.97 19.17
C ARG A 368 -5.38 8.24 20.51
N SER A 369 -6.34 7.33 20.64
CA SER A 369 -6.60 6.57 21.87
C SER A 369 -6.21 5.09 21.76
N TRP A 370 -5.49 4.71 20.71
CA TRP A 370 -5.16 3.31 20.45
C TRP A 370 -4.19 2.75 21.50
N GLN A 371 -4.55 1.61 22.07
CA GLN A 371 -3.65 0.80 22.88
C GLN A 371 -2.90 -0.17 21.97
N SER A 372 -1.59 0.01 21.87
CA SER A 372 -0.78 -0.78 20.94
C SER A 372 -0.78 -2.27 21.28
N VAL A 373 -0.89 -3.11 20.26
CA VAL A 373 -0.71 -4.56 20.36
C VAL A 373 0.78 -4.98 20.32
N GLY A 374 1.66 -3.98 20.23
CA GLY A 374 3.11 -4.11 20.16
C GLY A 374 3.63 -4.43 18.75
N GLY A 375 4.92 -4.17 18.54
CA GLY A 375 5.61 -4.43 17.26
C GLY A 375 6.13 -5.85 17.14
N SER A 376 7.13 -6.05 16.28
CA SER A 376 7.71 -7.37 15.99
C SER A 376 8.28 -8.08 17.21
N SER A 377 8.84 -7.35 18.17
CA SER A 377 9.39 -7.92 19.42
C SER A 377 8.35 -8.56 20.33
N SER A 378 7.07 -8.23 20.14
CA SER A 378 5.94 -8.78 20.90
C SER A 378 5.11 -9.79 20.11
N LEU A 379 5.49 -10.07 18.86
CA LEU A 379 4.77 -11.00 17.99
C LEU A 379 4.94 -12.42 18.54
N LYS A 380 3.86 -12.99 19.05
CA LYS A 380 3.81 -14.42 19.44
C LYS A 380 3.88 -15.26 18.17
N LYS A 381 4.83 -16.20 18.11
CA LYS A 381 4.91 -17.21 17.05
C LYS A 381 4.35 -18.52 17.59
N CYS A 382 3.47 -19.15 16.83
CA CYS A 382 3.11 -20.54 17.10
C CYS A 382 4.30 -21.40 16.70
N GLU A 383 5.02 -21.94 17.69
CA GLU A 383 6.07 -22.91 17.45
C GLU A 383 5.46 -24.31 17.52
N THR A 384 5.81 -25.16 16.54
CA THR A 384 5.54 -26.59 16.66
C THR A 384 6.43 -27.13 17.78
N LEU A 385 5.83 -27.50 18.91
CA LEU A 385 6.52 -28.26 19.96
C LEU A 385 6.93 -29.61 19.37
N SER A 386 8.22 -29.75 19.04
CA SER A 386 8.81 -31.05 18.70
C SER A 386 9.32 -31.68 19.98
N GLU A 387 8.62 -32.67 20.50
CA GLU A 387 9.11 -33.51 21.58
C GLU A 387 9.89 -34.68 20.97
N GLN A 388 11.16 -34.83 21.33
CA GLN A 388 11.91 -36.05 21.03
C GLN A 388 11.36 -37.15 21.92
N VAL A 389 10.57 -38.05 21.34
CA VAL A 389 10.15 -39.26 22.02
C VAL A 389 11.25 -40.29 21.78
N ASP A 390 12.06 -40.60 22.80
CA ASP A 390 13.07 -41.67 22.79
C ASP A 390 12.39 -43.06 22.78
N GLN A 391 11.53 -43.32 21.79
CA GLN A 391 10.87 -44.59 21.57
C GLN A 391 11.23 -45.13 20.19
N ILE A 392 11.52 -46.43 20.14
CA ILE A 392 11.69 -47.18 18.90
C ILE A 392 10.36 -47.15 18.16
N VAL A 393 10.33 -46.63 16.93
CA VAL A 393 9.14 -46.68 16.08
C VAL A 393 8.89 -48.15 15.71
N PRO A 394 7.81 -48.79 16.17
CA PRO A 394 7.55 -50.18 15.86
C PRO A 394 7.20 -50.33 14.37
N GLU A 395 7.64 -51.41 13.75
CA GLU A 395 7.49 -51.64 12.30
C GLU A 395 6.01 -51.86 11.88
N GLN A 396 5.10 -52.12 12.84
CA GLN A 396 3.68 -52.43 12.58
C GLN A 396 2.65 -51.85 13.57
N ASP A 397 3.02 -50.95 14.49
CA ASP A 397 2.05 -50.37 15.45
C ASP A 397 1.79 -48.87 15.24
N VAL A 398 0.59 -48.43 15.62
CA VAL A 398 0.17 -47.03 15.57
C VAL A 398 0.79 -46.25 16.73
N ILE A 399 1.62 -45.25 16.43
CA ILE A 399 2.10 -44.27 17.41
C ILE A 399 1.04 -43.16 17.53
N ALA A 400 0.40 -43.08 18.69
CA ALA A 400 -0.48 -41.96 19.02
C ALA A 400 0.32 -40.85 19.72
N ALA A 401 0.58 -39.74 19.01
CA ALA A 401 1.13 -38.53 19.61
C ALA A 401 -0.02 -37.59 20.02
N ARG A 402 -0.01 -37.13 21.27
CA ARG A 402 -0.98 -36.16 21.78
C ARG A 402 -0.37 -34.76 21.66
N LEU A 403 -0.82 -33.98 20.68
CA LEU A 403 -0.44 -32.57 20.59
C LEU A 403 -1.19 -31.79 21.66
N ASP A 404 -0.48 -31.33 22.69
CA ASP A 404 -1.00 -30.40 23.67
C ASP A 404 -0.76 -28.97 23.17
N THR A 405 -1.77 -28.39 22.51
CA THR A 405 -1.72 -27.00 22.04
C THR A 405 -1.88 -26.06 23.24
N ARG A 406 -0.77 -25.74 23.91
CA ARG A 406 -0.76 -24.71 24.95
C ARG A 406 -0.69 -23.32 24.31
N PHE A 407 -1.82 -22.61 24.33
CA PHE A 407 -1.87 -21.20 24.01
C PHE A 407 -1.24 -20.38 25.17
N PRO A 408 -0.24 -19.52 24.90
CA PRO A 408 0.37 -18.68 25.93
C PRO A 408 -0.50 -17.49 26.33
#